data_AF-A0A355G5R3-F1
#
_entry.id   AF-A0A355G5R3-F1
#
_cell.length_a   1.000
_cell.length_b   1.000
_cell.length_c   1.000
_cell.angle_alpha   90.00
_cell.angle_beta   90.00
_cell.angle_gamma   90.00
#
_symmetry.space_group_name_H-M   'P 1'
#
loop_
_entity.id
_entity.type
_entity.pdbx_description
1 polymer ?
#
loop_
_entity_poly.entity_id
_entity_poly.type
_entity_poly.pdbx_seq_one_letter_code
_entity_poly.pdbx_strand_id
1 'polypeptide(L)'
;EETCPDRVQVNRIGVTLEGMPLPMLKITDPKKDDKLKQVCLVTALHGGPERSGTTAVLHFIEWALSDDPEAVKTRENQLLLIIPIINPYAYFETDRFGYSLKIDPYTGGGTVNWDLKTFEFKLPDKAPEVMAVLSVIDQFRPDVHVDVHGTGLQEYAPDQLGTRERYRGQTMFEVTGSAYSNMSLRPWDWRITDTINNAGIKAGFGYDRFEADAQRLLWGSSLTAMSNRLWLGRPNFYTAHYGYARYHTMVLALEVGWEQSGLARLQALMKIGNERWKGEYFTGYPVNRVQGYIGHFVTAWGTTPQARRQSRSELWKLQPRFSQAILYPQTAGRETYFVATSNKAAALLSADITEFLENMKNIPTVDHEALKTIIEAGPEIKFAVSQGQSASDTEQPIEQGISFQLRIPYRV
;
A
#
# COMPACT_ATOMS: atom_id res chain seq x y z
N GLU A 1 4.66 -27.49 -23.80
CA GLU A 1 4.72 -26.30 -22.95
C GLU A 1 3.94 -25.19 -23.64
N GLU A 2 2.82 -24.77 -23.07
CA GLU A 2 2.08 -23.64 -23.60
C GLU A 2 2.85 -22.36 -23.26
N THR A 3 3.37 -21.68 -24.28
CA THR A 3 3.88 -20.33 -24.13
C THR A 3 2.69 -19.37 -24.25
N CYS A 4 2.61 -18.37 -23.36
CA CYS A 4 1.54 -17.37 -23.35
C CYS A 4 2.03 -15.98 -23.81
N PRO A 5 2.72 -15.84 -24.97
CA PRO A 5 3.39 -14.59 -25.34
C PRO A 5 2.42 -13.40 -25.48
N ASP A 6 1.15 -13.68 -25.76
CA ASP A 6 0.09 -12.66 -25.86
C ASP A 6 -0.41 -12.15 -24.50
N ARG A 7 0.04 -12.73 -23.38
CA ARG A 7 -0.45 -12.43 -22.03
C ARG A 7 0.67 -12.12 -21.03
N VAL A 8 1.90 -12.58 -21.29
CA VAL A 8 3.07 -12.36 -20.41
C VAL A 8 4.26 -11.80 -21.16
N GLN A 9 4.90 -10.80 -20.55
CA GLN A 9 6.21 -10.30 -20.92
C GLN A 9 7.18 -10.55 -19.78
N VAL A 10 8.35 -11.11 -20.10
CA VAL A 10 9.43 -11.31 -19.14
C VAL A 10 10.48 -10.23 -19.37
N ASN A 11 10.64 -9.35 -18.39
CA ASN A 11 11.61 -8.27 -18.43
C ASN A 11 12.76 -8.55 -17.45
N ARG A 12 13.98 -8.21 -17.84
CA ARG A 12 15.11 -8.15 -16.89
C ARG A 12 15.12 -6.75 -16.28
N ILE A 13 14.83 -6.66 -14.98
CA ILE A 13 14.76 -5.38 -14.24
C ILE A 13 16.08 -5.01 -13.55
N GLY A 14 17.05 -5.92 -13.56
CA GLY A 14 18.35 -5.67 -12.96
C GLY A 14 19.28 -6.87 -13.03
N VAL A 15 20.41 -6.73 -12.36
CA VAL A 15 21.42 -7.77 -12.14
C VAL A 15 21.82 -7.70 -10.68
N THR A 16 21.90 -8.83 -9.99
CA THR A 16 22.41 -8.88 -8.63
C THR A 16 23.87 -8.48 -8.56
N LEU A 17 24.37 -8.22 -7.35
CA LEU A 17 25.79 -7.99 -7.13
C LEU A 17 26.64 -9.20 -7.61
N GLU A 18 26.10 -10.40 -7.49
CA GLU A 18 26.72 -11.67 -7.93
C GLU A 18 26.53 -11.97 -9.42
N GLY A 19 25.98 -11.03 -10.20
CA GLY A 19 25.85 -11.17 -11.65
C GLY A 19 24.61 -11.95 -12.12
N MET A 20 23.68 -12.27 -11.22
CA MET A 20 22.46 -13.03 -11.56
C MET A 20 21.37 -12.10 -12.10
N PRO A 21 20.64 -12.47 -13.17
CA PRO A 21 19.56 -11.63 -13.69
C PRO A 21 18.38 -11.58 -12.72
N LEU A 22 17.72 -10.42 -12.62
CA LEU A 22 16.47 -10.24 -11.89
C LEU A 22 15.30 -10.17 -12.88
N PRO A 23 14.49 -11.24 -13.01
CA PRO A 23 13.32 -11.23 -13.87
C PRO A 23 12.10 -10.62 -13.19
N MET A 24 11.30 -9.90 -13.97
CA MET A 24 9.94 -9.47 -13.62
C MET A 24 8.99 -9.90 -14.73
N LEU A 25 7.86 -10.47 -14.36
CA LEU A 25 6.76 -10.76 -15.27
C LEU A 25 5.80 -9.58 -15.28
N LYS A 26 5.44 -9.11 -16.48
CA LYS A 26 4.29 -8.23 -16.71
C LYS A 26 3.16 -9.08 -17.30
N ILE A 27 2.07 -9.27 -16.55
CA ILE A 27 0.91 -10.08 -16.95
C ILE A 27 -0.33 -9.18 -17.02
N THR A 28 -0.97 -9.14 -18.19
CA THR A 28 -2.20 -8.36 -18.43
C THR A 28 -2.85 -8.75 -19.76
N ASP A 29 -4.05 -8.26 -20.06
CA ASP A 29 -4.65 -8.35 -21.40
C ASP A 29 -4.19 -7.17 -22.27
N PRO A 30 -3.35 -7.39 -23.31
CA PRO A 30 -2.84 -6.30 -24.15
C PRO A 30 -3.93 -5.63 -25.00
N LYS A 31 -5.13 -6.23 -25.12
CA LYS A 31 -6.25 -5.67 -25.88
C LYS A 31 -6.98 -4.57 -25.12
N LYS A 32 -6.76 -4.46 -23.81
CA LYS A 32 -7.32 -3.40 -22.96
C LYS A 32 -6.24 -2.35 -22.69
N ASP A 33 -6.62 -1.07 -22.79
CA ASP A 33 -5.71 0.03 -22.51
C ASP A 33 -5.21 -0.02 -21.05
N ASP A 34 -3.89 0.00 -20.85
CA ASP A 34 -3.25 0.03 -19.53
C ASP A 34 -3.68 1.24 -18.70
N LYS A 35 -4.14 2.33 -19.33
CA LYS A 35 -4.71 3.50 -18.62
C LYS A 35 -5.97 3.16 -17.82
N LEU A 36 -6.70 2.13 -18.25
CA LEU A 36 -7.92 1.64 -17.62
C LEU A 36 -7.66 0.59 -16.54
N LYS A 37 -6.39 0.33 -16.19
CA LYS A 37 -5.99 -0.73 -15.28
C LYS A 37 -5.38 -0.22 -13.98
N GLN A 38 -5.73 -0.89 -12.89
CA GLN A 38 -4.97 -0.78 -11.65
C GLN A 38 -3.68 -1.61 -11.73
N VAL A 39 -2.67 -1.21 -10.98
CA VAL A 39 -1.37 -1.86 -10.96
C VAL A 39 -1.20 -2.60 -9.63
N CYS A 40 -0.96 -3.90 -9.71
CA CYS A 40 -0.59 -4.71 -8.55
C CYS A 40 0.84 -5.19 -8.71
N LEU A 41 1.69 -4.83 -7.75
CA LEU A 41 3.03 -5.37 -7.60
C LEU A 41 2.99 -6.55 -6.63
N VAL A 42 3.42 -7.72 -7.10
CA VAL A 42 3.59 -8.93 -6.29
C VAL A 42 5.09 -9.21 -6.21
N THR A 43 5.63 -9.20 -5.00
CA THR A 43 7.01 -9.60 -4.75
C THR A 43 7.05 -10.80 -3.84
N ALA A 44 8.13 -11.56 -3.92
CA ALA A 44 8.64 -12.29 -2.77
C ALA A 44 9.99 -11.65 -2.43
N LEU A 45 10.01 -10.66 -1.53
CA LEU A 45 11.26 -9.95 -1.19
C LEU A 45 12.22 -10.84 -0.39
N HIS A 46 11.69 -11.85 0.30
CA HIS A 46 12.47 -12.96 0.81
C HIS A 46 12.55 -14.15 -0.15
N GLY A 47 12.13 -13.96 -1.41
CA GLY A 47 12.39 -14.86 -2.53
C GLY A 47 13.89 -14.98 -2.72
N GLY A 48 14.45 -15.91 -1.96
CA GLY A 48 15.79 -15.98 -1.43
C GLY A 48 15.79 -17.14 -0.42
N PRO A 49 15.85 -16.90 0.89
CA PRO A 49 15.72 -17.97 1.86
C PRO A 49 14.33 -18.62 1.91
N GLU A 50 13.25 -17.88 1.66
CA GLU A 50 11.87 -18.31 1.96
C GLU A 50 11.15 -18.90 0.75
N ARG A 51 11.18 -20.24 0.65
CA ARG A 51 10.77 -20.97 -0.56
C ARG A 51 9.26 -21.03 -0.77
N SER A 52 8.42 -21.21 0.25
CA SER A 52 6.95 -21.28 0.02
C SER A 52 6.38 -19.97 -0.50
N GLY A 53 6.96 -18.82 -0.14
CA GLY A 53 6.53 -17.53 -0.66
C GLY A 53 6.76 -17.48 -2.18
N THR A 54 7.98 -17.79 -2.61
CA THR A 54 8.34 -17.91 -4.04
C THR A 54 7.43 -18.90 -4.77
N THR A 55 7.27 -20.12 -4.28
CA THR A 55 6.48 -21.16 -4.98
C THR A 55 4.99 -20.83 -5.00
N ALA A 56 4.44 -20.18 -3.97
CA ALA A 56 3.07 -19.65 -4.01
C ALA A 56 2.90 -18.57 -5.09
N VAL A 57 3.88 -17.68 -5.26
CA VAL A 57 3.88 -16.69 -6.34
C VAL A 57 3.98 -17.36 -7.72
N LEU A 58 4.74 -18.45 -7.86
CA LEU A 58 4.78 -19.23 -9.11
C LEU A 58 3.43 -19.87 -9.43
N HIS A 59 2.75 -20.48 -8.46
CA HIS A 59 1.38 -20.97 -8.66
C HIS A 59 0.38 -19.85 -8.97
N PHE A 60 0.57 -18.67 -8.39
CA PHE A 60 -0.21 -17.49 -8.76
C PHE A 60 0.02 -17.06 -10.20
N ILE A 61 1.25 -17.13 -10.71
CA ILE A 61 1.56 -16.88 -12.13
C ILE A 61 0.81 -17.89 -13.02
N GLU A 62 0.83 -19.18 -12.69
CA GLU A 62 0.09 -20.22 -13.43
C GLU A 62 -1.41 -19.90 -13.50
N TRP A 63 -2.02 -19.58 -12.37
CA TRP A 63 -3.43 -19.18 -12.33
C TRP A 63 -3.68 -17.90 -13.13
N ALA A 64 -2.84 -16.88 -12.98
CA ALA A 64 -2.97 -15.59 -13.65
C ALA A 64 -2.82 -15.70 -15.18
N LEU A 65 -2.26 -16.79 -15.71
CA LEU A 65 -2.16 -17.07 -17.15
C LEU A 65 -3.28 -17.96 -17.68
N SER A 66 -3.96 -18.69 -16.79
CA SER A 66 -5.03 -19.63 -17.13
C SER A 66 -6.27 -18.94 -17.73
N ASP A 67 -7.20 -19.76 -18.23
CA ASP A 67 -8.52 -19.34 -18.69
C ASP A 67 -9.58 -19.34 -17.57
N ASP A 68 -9.17 -19.41 -16.30
CA ASP A 68 -10.07 -19.18 -15.18
C ASP A 68 -10.77 -17.81 -15.34
N PRO A 69 -12.12 -17.73 -15.21
CA PRO A 69 -12.85 -16.50 -15.45
C PRO A 69 -12.39 -15.32 -14.60
N GLU A 70 -11.98 -15.56 -13.35
CA GLU A 70 -11.47 -14.51 -12.47
C GLU A 70 -10.05 -14.09 -12.87
N ALA A 71 -9.21 -15.02 -13.36
CA ALA A 71 -7.90 -14.69 -13.92
C ALA A 71 -8.03 -13.84 -15.20
N VAL A 72 -8.96 -14.19 -16.09
CA VAL A 72 -9.28 -13.41 -17.30
C VAL A 72 -9.71 -11.99 -16.91
N LYS A 73 -10.70 -11.87 -16.02
CA LYS A 73 -11.18 -10.58 -15.53
C LYS A 73 -10.09 -9.75 -14.85
N THR A 74 -9.18 -10.42 -14.13
CA THR A 74 -8.02 -9.78 -13.51
C THR A 74 -7.11 -9.17 -14.58
N ARG A 75 -6.76 -9.92 -15.63
CA ARG A 75 -5.92 -9.42 -16.73
C ARG A 75 -6.56 -8.25 -17.49
N GLU A 76 -7.90 -8.22 -17.61
CA GLU A 76 -8.61 -7.11 -18.24
C GLU A 76 -8.56 -5.81 -17.42
N ASN A 77 -8.64 -5.91 -16.09
CA ASN A 77 -8.76 -4.75 -15.19
C ASN A 77 -7.45 -4.37 -14.50
N GLN A 78 -6.43 -5.23 -14.56
CA GLN A 78 -5.21 -5.08 -13.78
C GLN A 78 -3.97 -5.35 -14.62
N LEU A 79 -2.93 -4.60 -14.29
CA LEU A 79 -1.56 -4.82 -14.69
C LEU A 79 -0.82 -5.47 -13.52
N LEU A 80 -0.50 -6.76 -13.66
CA LEU A 80 0.26 -7.49 -12.66
C LEU A 80 1.75 -7.38 -12.98
N LEU A 81 2.52 -6.92 -11.99
CA LEU A 81 3.98 -6.89 -12.01
C LEU A 81 4.46 -7.89 -10.97
N ILE A 82 5.16 -8.93 -11.37
CA ILE A 82 5.48 -10.05 -10.49
C ILE A 82 6.99 -10.29 -10.48
N ILE A 83 7.59 -10.20 -9.29
CA ILE A 83 9.01 -10.48 -9.04
C ILE A 83 9.09 -11.68 -8.08
N PRO A 84 9.18 -12.93 -8.59
CA PRO A 84 9.06 -14.13 -7.76
C PRO A 84 10.31 -14.43 -6.92
N ILE A 85 11.48 -13.96 -7.36
CA ILE A 85 12.77 -14.16 -6.68
C ILE A 85 13.55 -12.85 -6.80
N ILE A 86 13.58 -12.05 -5.72
CA ILE A 86 14.36 -10.81 -5.73
C ILE A 86 15.83 -11.04 -5.34
N ASN A 87 16.13 -12.10 -4.60
CA ASN A 87 17.46 -12.45 -4.15
C ASN A 87 17.82 -13.86 -4.63
N PRO A 88 18.12 -14.03 -5.95
CA PRO A 88 18.44 -15.33 -6.51
C PRO A 88 19.73 -15.92 -5.92
N TYR A 89 20.67 -15.10 -5.46
CA TYR A 89 21.86 -15.60 -4.78
C TYR A 89 21.49 -16.32 -3.47
N ALA A 90 20.62 -15.72 -2.66
CA ALA A 90 20.08 -16.41 -1.49
C ALA A 90 19.30 -17.67 -1.87
N TYR A 91 18.49 -17.62 -2.92
CA TYR A 91 17.61 -18.73 -3.29
C TYR A 91 18.38 -19.95 -3.82
N PHE A 92 19.35 -19.72 -4.70
CA PHE A 92 20.05 -20.80 -5.40
C PHE A 92 21.35 -21.20 -4.72
N GLU A 93 22.05 -20.28 -4.05
CA GLU A 93 23.42 -20.55 -3.57
C GLU A 93 23.51 -20.77 -2.06
N THR A 94 22.78 -19.99 -1.25
CA THR A 94 23.07 -19.94 0.20
C THR A 94 21.95 -20.35 1.14
N ASP A 95 20.68 -20.18 0.76
CA ASP A 95 19.52 -20.21 1.66
C ASP A 95 19.72 -19.30 2.89
N ARG A 96 20.28 -18.10 2.71
CA ARG A 96 20.49 -17.12 3.80
C ARG A 96 19.83 -15.79 3.50
N PHE A 97 19.51 -15.06 4.56
CA PHE A 97 19.09 -13.67 4.43
C PHE A 97 20.22 -12.81 3.86
N GLY A 98 19.85 -11.92 2.94
CA GLY A 98 20.77 -11.03 2.23
C GLY A 98 21.63 -11.71 1.17
N TYR A 99 22.42 -10.89 0.48
CA TYR A 99 23.38 -11.33 -0.53
C TYR A 99 24.82 -11.32 0.03
N SER A 100 25.86 -11.34 -0.80
CA SER A 100 27.26 -11.42 -0.35
C SER A 100 27.69 -10.31 0.63
N LEU A 101 27.05 -9.13 0.60
CA LEU A 101 27.30 -8.04 1.57
C LEU A 101 26.34 -8.04 2.77
N LYS A 102 25.52 -9.08 2.93
CA LYS A 102 24.56 -9.26 4.03
C LYS A 102 23.52 -8.15 4.17
N ILE A 103 23.20 -7.48 3.07
CA ILE A 103 22.08 -6.56 2.99
C ILE A 103 20.90 -7.37 2.43
N ASP A 104 19.80 -7.35 3.14
CA ASP A 104 18.58 -8.05 2.74
C ASP A 104 17.63 -7.09 1.97
N PRO A 105 17.09 -7.49 0.80
CA PRO A 105 16.18 -6.64 0.04
C PRO A 105 14.88 -6.27 0.76
N TYR A 106 14.39 -7.11 1.67
CA TYR A 106 13.16 -6.85 2.42
C TYR A 106 13.30 -5.63 3.34
N THR A 107 14.46 -5.45 3.98
CA THR A 107 14.73 -4.32 4.89
C THR A 107 15.64 -3.24 4.31
N GLY A 108 16.32 -3.51 3.19
CA GLY A 108 17.46 -2.72 2.71
C GLY A 108 18.66 -2.76 3.66
N GLY A 109 18.78 -3.81 4.48
CA GLY A 109 19.80 -3.89 5.54
C GLY A 109 19.53 -2.97 6.74
N GLY A 110 18.28 -2.51 6.90
CA GLY A 110 17.82 -1.70 8.02
C GLY A 110 17.85 -0.20 7.77
N THR A 111 17.17 0.56 8.64
CA THR A 111 16.91 2.01 8.49
C THR A 111 18.17 2.88 8.43
N VAL A 112 19.32 2.38 8.92
CA VAL A 112 20.62 3.07 8.81
C VAL A 112 21.02 3.33 7.36
N ASN A 113 20.59 2.46 6.44
CA ASN A 113 20.86 2.54 5.00
C ASN A 113 19.81 3.38 4.25
N TRP A 114 18.88 4.02 4.96
CA TRP A 114 17.85 4.87 4.38
C TRP A 114 17.95 6.29 4.90
N ASP A 115 17.70 7.28 4.05
CA ASP A 115 17.26 8.60 4.49
C ASP A 115 15.74 8.58 4.57
N LEU A 116 15.18 8.55 5.79
CA LEU A 116 13.73 8.48 5.99
C LEU A 116 13.02 9.83 5.80
N LYS A 117 13.75 10.93 5.56
CA LYS A 117 13.15 12.22 5.21
C LYS A 117 12.87 12.30 3.71
N THR A 118 13.81 11.81 2.90
CA THR A 118 13.69 11.80 1.43
C THR A 118 13.24 10.45 0.87
N PHE A 119 13.23 9.42 1.72
CA PHE A 119 13.02 8.00 1.39
C PHE A 119 14.06 7.45 0.41
N GLU A 120 15.27 8.02 0.40
CA GLU A 120 16.35 7.58 -0.48
C GLU A 120 17.17 6.45 0.15
N PHE A 121 17.50 5.45 -0.67
CA PHE A 121 18.40 4.39 -0.28
C PHE A 121 19.85 4.85 -0.44
N LYS A 122 20.66 4.71 0.62
CA LYS A 122 22.01 5.29 0.70
C LYS A 122 23.10 4.45 0.03
N LEU A 123 22.81 3.20 -0.33
CA LEU A 123 23.80 2.24 -0.83
C LEU A 123 23.44 1.65 -2.20
N PRO A 124 23.06 2.47 -3.21
CA PRO A 124 22.49 1.98 -4.47
C PRO A 124 23.42 1.00 -5.20
N ASP A 125 24.73 1.26 -5.22
CA ASP A 125 25.71 0.41 -5.90
C ASP A 125 26.00 -0.91 -5.17
N LYS A 126 25.60 -0.99 -3.89
CA LYS A 126 25.83 -2.18 -3.07
C LYS A 126 24.66 -3.14 -3.11
N ALA A 127 23.43 -2.67 -3.33
CA ALA A 127 22.20 -3.47 -3.31
C ALA A 127 21.37 -3.26 -4.59
N PRO A 128 21.86 -3.72 -5.75
CA PRO A 128 21.15 -3.54 -7.02
C PRO A 128 19.77 -4.21 -7.03
N GLU A 129 19.52 -5.21 -6.18
CA GLU A 129 18.23 -5.86 -5.96
C GLU A 129 17.22 -4.90 -5.36
N VAL A 130 17.63 -4.15 -4.32
CA VAL A 130 16.79 -3.09 -3.72
C VAL A 130 16.47 -2.06 -4.79
N MET A 131 17.48 -1.57 -5.51
CA MET A 131 17.28 -0.56 -6.55
C MET A 131 16.39 -1.04 -7.69
N ALA A 132 16.42 -2.32 -8.05
CA ALA A 132 15.52 -2.90 -9.04
C ALA A 132 14.05 -2.81 -8.60
N VAL A 133 13.75 -3.14 -7.33
CA VAL A 133 12.39 -3.00 -6.77
C VAL A 133 11.97 -1.53 -6.74
N LEU A 134 12.83 -0.64 -6.25
CA LEU A 134 12.52 0.79 -6.18
C LEU A 134 12.25 1.37 -7.57
N SER A 135 13.03 0.97 -8.57
CA SER A 135 12.83 1.39 -9.96
C SER A 135 11.48 0.95 -10.52
N VAL A 136 11.05 -0.28 -10.22
CA VAL A 136 9.71 -0.78 -10.60
C VAL A 136 8.62 0.04 -9.88
N ILE A 137 8.79 0.32 -8.59
CA ILE A 137 7.84 1.14 -7.83
C ILE A 137 7.76 2.56 -8.42
N ASP A 138 8.89 3.19 -8.72
CA ASP A 138 8.94 4.56 -9.26
C ASP A 138 8.33 4.64 -10.66
N GLN A 139 8.61 3.63 -11.50
CA GLN A 139 8.10 3.56 -12.87
C GLN A 139 6.59 3.33 -12.91
N PHE A 140 6.07 2.42 -12.10
CA PHE A 140 4.68 1.96 -12.23
C PHE A 140 3.73 2.52 -11.15
N ARG A 141 4.26 2.99 -10.02
CA ARG A 141 3.52 3.59 -8.90
C ARG A 141 2.35 2.72 -8.44
N PRO A 142 2.60 1.45 -8.06
CA PRO A 142 1.55 0.45 -7.86
C PRO A 142 0.41 0.94 -6.98
N ASP A 143 -0.82 0.51 -7.30
CA ASP A 143 -1.97 0.72 -6.43
C ASP A 143 -1.86 -0.17 -5.19
N VAL A 144 -1.38 -1.40 -5.37
CA VAL A 144 -1.11 -2.37 -4.30
C VAL A 144 0.27 -2.98 -4.47
N HIS A 145 0.97 -3.17 -3.36
CA HIS A 145 2.17 -3.99 -3.25
C HIS A 145 1.92 -5.09 -2.21
N VAL A 146 1.81 -6.33 -2.67
CA VAL A 146 1.79 -7.51 -1.80
C VAL A 146 3.16 -8.17 -1.83
N ASP A 147 3.72 -8.36 -0.64
CA ASP A 147 4.96 -9.09 -0.44
C ASP A 147 4.66 -10.47 0.15
N VAL A 148 5.16 -11.52 -0.48
CA VAL A 148 4.85 -12.91 -0.15
C VAL A 148 6.09 -13.58 0.43
N HIS A 149 5.93 -14.02 1.67
CA HIS A 149 6.93 -14.63 2.52
C HIS A 149 6.60 -16.11 2.73
N GLY A 150 7.51 -16.84 3.35
CA GLY A 150 7.28 -18.24 3.61
C GLY A 150 8.35 -18.96 4.42
N THR A 151 8.23 -20.27 4.47
CA THR A 151 9.22 -21.13 5.11
C THR A 151 10.35 -21.44 4.15
N GLY A 152 11.55 -21.51 4.72
CA GLY A 152 12.77 -21.78 4.00
C GLY A 152 13.75 -22.63 4.79
N LEU A 153 15.02 -22.56 4.39
CA LEU A 153 16.12 -23.32 5.00
C LEU A 153 17.10 -22.43 5.78
N GLN A 154 16.75 -21.17 6.02
CA GLN A 154 17.63 -20.16 6.61
C GLN A 154 18.05 -20.43 8.06
N GLU A 155 17.19 -21.12 8.82
CA GLU A 155 17.44 -21.42 10.23
C GLU A 155 18.31 -22.67 10.44
N TYR A 156 18.54 -23.48 9.40
CA TYR A 156 19.38 -24.67 9.49
C TYR A 156 20.85 -24.28 9.39
N ALA A 157 21.71 -24.85 10.23
CA ALA A 157 23.16 -24.67 10.12
C ALA A 157 23.68 -25.25 8.79
N PRO A 158 24.81 -24.76 8.24
CA PRO A 158 25.30 -25.20 6.92
C PRO A 158 25.49 -26.71 6.77
N ASP A 159 25.88 -27.40 7.85
CA ASP A 159 26.05 -28.85 7.92
C ASP A 159 24.72 -29.63 7.98
N GLN A 160 23.60 -28.95 8.28
CA GLN A 160 22.25 -29.52 8.30
C GLN A 160 21.50 -29.38 6.97
N LEU A 161 22.04 -28.63 6.00
CA LEU A 161 21.32 -28.30 4.77
C LEU A 161 21.18 -29.48 3.80
N GLY A 162 22.04 -30.49 3.87
CA GLY A 162 21.93 -31.70 3.05
C GLY A 162 21.71 -31.42 1.55
N THR A 163 20.63 -31.96 0.98
CA THR A 163 20.23 -31.74 -0.43
C THR A 163 19.61 -30.37 -0.70
N ARG A 164 19.41 -29.54 0.34
CA ARG A 164 18.72 -28.23 0.26
C ARG A 164 17.29 -28.33 -0.28
N GLU A 165 16.68 -29.49 -0.07
CA GLU A 165 15.27 -29.74 -0.35
C GLU A 165 14.47 -29.58 0.94
N ARG A 166 13.27 -29.00 0.83
CA ARG A 166 12.31 -29.03 1.93
C ARG A 166 11.71 -30.43 2.04
N TYR A 167 11.54 -30.91 3.26
CA TYR A 167 10.84 -32.18 3.48
C TYR A 167 9.31 -31.97 3.43
N ARG A 168 8.58 -33.04 3.10
CA ARG A 168 7.12 -33.02 3.07
C ARG A 168 6.56 -32.70 4.45
N GLY A 169 5.75 -31.63 4.54
CA GLY A 169 5.14 -31.19 5.80
C GLY A 169 5.93 -30.11 6.53
N GLN A 170 7.10 -29.69 6.02
CA GLN A 170 7.76 -28.49 6.50
C GLN A 170 6.87 -27.26 6.20
N THR A 171 6.48 -26.53 7.23
CA THR A 171 5.54 -25.41 7.13
C THR A 171 5.84 -24.36 8.20
N MET A 172 5.12 -23.24 8.16
CA MET A 172 5.15 -22.17 9.15
C MET A 172 3.72 -21.71 9.47
N PHE A 173 3.60 -20.78 10.42
CA PHE A 173 2.33 -20.11 10.69
C PHE A 173 1.84 -19.34 9.44
N GLU A 174 0.53 -19.26 9.28
CA GLU A 174 -0.09 -18.51 8.18
C GLU A 174 -0.52 -17.15 8.68
N VAL A 175 -0.14 -16.10 7.98
CA VAL A 175 -0.41 -14.72 8.39
C VAL A 175 -0.76 -13.91 7.15
N THR A 176 -1.68 -12.95 7.31
CA THR A 176 -2.17 -12.14 6.19
C THR A 176 -2.30 -10.69 6.59
N GLY A 177 -1.84 -9.81 5.70
CA GLY A 177 -2.00 -8.38 5.86
C GLY A 177 -1.15 -7.80 6.97
N SER A 178 -0.02 -8.43 7.33
CA SER A 178 1.04 -7.92 8.22
C SER A 178 2.16 -8.98 8.33
N ALA A 179 3.18 -8.75 9.17
CA ALA A 179 4.21 -9.72 9.53
C ALA A 179 4.56 -9.58 11.03
N TYR A 180 5.02 -10.66 11.67
CA TYR A 180 5.40 -10.62 13.09
C TYR A 180 6.58 -9.66 13.34
N SER A 181 7.49 -9.57 12.36
CA SER A 181 8.62 -8.65 12.36
C SER A 181 8.19 -7.18 12.19
N ASN A 182 7.02 -6.94 11.58
CA ASN A 182 6.56 -5.59 11.30
C ASN A 182 5.04 -5.48 11.17
N MET A 183 4.41 -4.91 12.20
CA MET A 183 2.96 -4.75 12.22
C MET A 183 2.45 -3.76 11.16
N SER A 184 3.30 -2.86 10.63
CA SER A 184 2.87 -1.81 9.70
C SER A 184 2.81 -2.25 8.23
N LEU A 185 3.18 -3.49 7.88
CA LEU A 185 2.98 -4.06 6.53
C LEU A 185 1.53 -4.48 6.29
N ARG A 186 0.59 -3.58 6.56
CA ARG A 186 -0.83 -3.88 6.60
C ARG A 186 -1.68 -2.94 5.77
N PRO A 187 -2.78 -3.44 5.16
CA PRO A 187 -3.80 -2.56 4.61
C PRO A 187 -4.36 -1.64 5.70
N TRP A 188 -4.71 -0.41 5.31
CA TRP A 188 -5.39 0.55 6.20
C TRP A 188 -6.82 0.14 6.58
N ASP A 189 -7.45 -0.72 5.76
CA ASP A 189 -8.78 -1.25 6.01
C ASP A 189 -8.68 -2.74 6.36
N TRP A 190 -8.85 -3.06 7.65
CA TRP A 190 -8.79 -4.43 8.17
C TRP A 190 -9.74 -5.40 7.46
N ARG A 191 -10.83 -4.90 6.86
CA ARG A 191 -11.79 -5.73 6.12
C ARG A 191 -11.18 -6.35 4.86
N ILE A 192 -10.14 -5.73 4.30
CA ILE A 192 -9.34 -6.29 3.19
C ILE A 192 -8.65 -7.56 3.67
N THR A 193 -7.93 -7.48 4.80
CA THR A 193 -7.28 -8.61 5.44
C THR A 193 -8.28 -9.73 5.75
N ASP A 194 -9.45 -9.40 6.31
CA ASP A 194 -10.50 -10.40 6.59
C ASP A 194 -11.06 -11.06 5.33
N THR A 195 -11.22 -10.29 4.24
CA THR A 195 -11.69 -10.85 2.95
C THR A 195 -10.70 -11.86 2.40
N ILE A 196 -9.40 -11.56 2.50
CA ILE A 196 -8.31 -12.44 2.07
C ILE A 196 -8.25 -13.68 2.98
N ASN A 197 -8.35 -13.50 4.30
CA ASN A 197 -8.39 -14.60 5.27
C ASN A 197 -9.58 -15.55 5.04
N ASN A 198 -10.77 -15.02 4.75
CA ASN A 198 -11.94 -15.83 4.45
C ASN A 198 -11.74 -16.70 3.20
N ALA A 199 -10.99 -16.23 2.20
CA ALA A 199 -10.62 -17.07 1.05
C ALA A 199 -9.65 -18.19 1.45
N GLY A 200 -8.69 -17.89 2.33
CA GLY A 200 -7.81 -18.89 2.95
C GLY A 200 -8.58 -19.98 3.68
N ILE A 201 -9.52 -19.59 4.56
CA ILE A 201 -10.39 -20.53 5.29
C ILE A 201 -11.19 -21.39 4.32
N LYS A 202 -11.79 -20.77 3.29
CA LYS A 202 -12.58 -21.49 2.28
C LYS A 202 -11.73 -22.52 1.52
N ALA A 203 -10.44 -22.25 1.33
CA ALA A 203 -9.47 -23.17 0.74
C ALA A 203 -8.95 -24.23 1.74
N GLY A 204 -9.35 -24.16 3.01
CA GLY A 204 -8.98 -25.14 4.05
C GLY A 204 -7.79 -24.74 4.92
N PHE A 205 -7.35 -23.49 4.86
CA PHE A 205 -6.15 -23.01 5.57
C PHE A 205 -6.49 -22.00 6.66
N GLY A 206 -5.98 -22.25 7.86
CA GLY A 206 -6.08 -21.31 8.99
C GLY A 206 -5.20 -20.07 8.80
N TYR A 207 -5.22 -19.20 9.81
CA TYR A 207 -4.37 -18.01 9.90
C TYR A 207 -4.31 -17.51 11.34
N ASP A 208 -3.29 -16.71 11.63
CA ASP A 208 -3.13 -15.96 12.87
C ASP A 208 -3.42 -14.46 12.65
N ARG A 209 -4.06 -13.81 13.63
CA ARG A 209 -4.43 -12.38 13.59
C ARG A 209 -3.58 -11.50 14.51
N PHE A 210 -2.36 -11.93 14.84
CA PHE A 210 -1.38 -11.10 15.55
C PHE A 210 -1.90 -10.53 16.88
N GLU A 211 -2.00 -9.20 16.97
CA GLU A 211 -2.43 -8.49 18.16
C GLU A 211 -3.86 -8.83 18.56
N ALA A 212 -4.72 -9.21 17.60
CA ALA A 212 -6.11 -9.55 17.87
C ALA A 212 -6.22 -10.89 18.61
N ASP A 213 -5.52 -11.92 18.13
CA ASP A 213 -5.51 -13.25 18.77
C ASP A 213 -4.69 -13.24 20.07
N ALA A 214 -3.64 -12.41 20.13
CA ALA A 214 -2.89 -12.16 21.36
C ALA A 214 -3.62 -11.25 22.37
N GLN A 215 -4.73 -10.63 21.97
CA GLN A 215 -5.51 -9.67 22.75
C GLN A 215 -4.65 -8.53 23.31
N ARG A 216 -3.75 -7.99 22.48
CA ARG A 216 -2.81 -6.94 22.84
C ARG A 216 -3.14 -5.62 22.15
N LEU A 217 -2.94 -4.52 22.87
CA LEU A 217 -2.93 -3.19 22.29
C LEU A 217 -1.61 -2.94 21.55
N LEU A 218 -1.68 -2.12 20.50
CA LEU A 218 -0.48 -1.68 19.78
C LEU A 218 0.39 -0.77 20.66
N TRP A 219 1.69 -0.81 20.43
CA TRP A 219 2.65 0.02 21.16
C TRP A 219 2.67 1.45 20.60
N GLY A 220 2.78 2.44 21.50
CA GLY A 220 3.11 3.83 21.19
C GLY A 220 4.15 4.41 22.16
N SER A 221 4.80 5.52 21.80
CA SER A 221 5.86 6.14 22.63
C SER A 221 5.38 6.45 24.05
N SER A 222 4.17 6.97 24.20
CA SER A 222 3.53 7.25 25.50
C SER A 222 3.16 6.01 26.31
N LEU A 223 3.18 4.81 25.72
CA LEU A 223 2.86 3.54 26.38
C LEU A 223 4.12 2.73 26.75
N THR A 224 5.31 3.30 26.58
CA THR A 224 6.61 2.62 26.80
C THR A 224 6.78 2.10 28.25
N ALA A 225 6.12 2.70 29.24
CA ALA A 225 6.19 2.22 30.62
C ALA A 225 5.45 0.89 30.86
N MET A 226 4.48 0.52 30.01
CA MET A 226 3.68 -0.70 30.13
C MET A 226 3.92 -1.69 28.99
N SER A 227 5.10 -1.59 28.40
CA SER A 227 5.39 -2.10 27.08
C SER A 227 5.48 -3.63 26.99
N ASN A 228 5.79 -4.27 28.13
CA ASN A 228 5.67 -5.71 28.35
C ASN A 228 4.21 -6.23 28.34
N ARG A 229 3.20 -5.35 28.27
CA ARG A 229 1.78 -5.71 28.16
C ARG A 229 1.18 -5.40 26.77
N LEU A 230 1.97 -4.85 25.86
CA LEU A 230 1.55 -4.45 24.50
C LEU A 230 1.97 -5.49 23.47
N TRP A 231 1.50 -5.33 22.24
CA TRP A 231 1.89 -6.18 21.12
C TRP A 231 3.40 -6.12 20.89
N LEU A 232 4.02 -7.27 20.63
CA LEU A 232 5.47 -7.38 20.47
C LEU A 232 5.97 -6.82 19.13
N GLY A 233 5.13 -6.92 18.08
CA GLY A 233 5.44 -6.35 16.77
C GLY A 233 5.58 -4.84 16.84
N ARG A 234 6.58 -4.30 16.15
CA ARG A 234 6.87 -2.87 16.07
C ARG A 234 6.59 -2.37 14.66
N PRO A 235 6.12 -1.12 14.50
CA PRO A 235 6.12 -0.49 13.20
C PRO A 235 7.57 -0.17 12.83
N ASN A 236 8.07 -0.79 11.77
CA ASN A 236 9.39 -0.52 11.19
C ASN A 236 9.23 -0.03 9.75
N PHE A 237 10.24 0.68 9.24
CA PHE A 237 10.30 1.00 7.81
C PHE A 237 11.04 -0.12 7.08
N TYR A 238 10.37 -0.78 6.15
CA TYR A 238 10.92 -1.80 5.25
C TYR A 238 10.77 -1.37 3.79
N THR A 239 11.46 -2.04 2.87
CA THR A 239 11.51 -1.68 1.46
C THR A 239 10.11 -1.60 0.83
N ALA A 240 9.18 -2.49 1.22
CA ALA A 240 7.79 -2.45 0.74
C ALA A 240 7.06 -1.13 1.10
N HIS A 241 7.43 -0.46 2.20
CA HIS A 241 6.85 0.84 2.57
C HIS A 241 7.27 1.97 1.64
N TYR A 242 8.27 1.79 0.78
CA TYR A 242 8.71 2.82 -0.16
C TYR A 242 7.57 3.28 -1.09
N GLY A 243 6.78 2.34 -1.63
CA GLY A 243 5.61 2.66 -2.46
C GLY A 243 4.53 3.42 -1.70
N TYR A 244 4.26 3.04 -0.46
CA TYR A 244 3.37 3.80 0.42
C TYR A 244 3.89 5.22 0.64
N ALA A 245 5.17 5.35 1.04
CA ALA A 245 5.79 6.62 1.38
C ALA A 245 5.80 7.60 0.21
N ARG A 246 6.04 7.15 -1.04
CA ARG A 246 6.14 8.03 -2.21
C ARG A 246 4.86 8.18 -3.03
N TYR A 247 4.00 7.16 -3.05
CA TYR A 247 2.90 7.05 -4.02
C TYR A 247 1.56 6.59 -3.42
N HIS A 248 1.48 6.47 -2.10
CA HIS A 248 0.28 5.98 -1.39
C HIS A 248 -0.17 4.60 -1.88
N THR A 249 0.79 3.71 -2.17
CA THR A 249 0.54 2.30 -2.46
C THR A 249 0.01 1.57 -1.23
N MET A 250 -1.03 0.75 -1.38
CA MET A 250 -1.47 -0.14 -0.30
C MET A 250 -0.47 -1.27 -0.14
N VAL A 251 0.11 -1.41 1.04
CA VAL A 251 1.07 -2.48 1.34
C VAL A 251 0.41 -3.60 2.12
N LEU A 252 0.79 -4.84 1.83
CA LEU A 252 0.47 -5.99 2.67
C LEU A 252 1.57 -7.04 2.57
N ALA A 253 1.78 -7.77 3.66
CA ALA A 253 2.58 -8.99 3.67
C ALA A 253 1.70 -10.24 3.85
N LEU A 254 2.13 -11.34 3.25
CA LEU A 254 1.58 -12.68 3.46
C LEU A 254 2.71 -13.60 3.94
N GLU A 255 2.52 -14.29 5.05
CA GLU A 255 3.42 -15.37 5.49
C GLU A 255 2.76 -16.69 5.13
N VAL A 256 3.35 -17.42 4.18
CA VAL A 256 2.72 -18.57 3.53
C VAL A 256 3.38 -19.87 3.99
N GLY A 257 2.64 -20.68 4.73
CA GLY A 257 3.02 -22.03 5.12
C GLY A 257 2.70 -23.08 4.05
N TRP A 258 1.67 -22.83 3.23
CA TRP A 258 1.18 -23.72 2.16
C TRP A 258 0.97 -22.96 0.85
N GLU A 259 1.51 -23.44 -0.26
CA GLU A 259 1.41 -22.75 -1.54
C GLU A 259 -0.03 -22.51 -1.99
N GLN A 260 -0.93 -23.46 -1.75
CA GLN A 260 -2.35 -23.33 -2.06
C GLN A 260 -3.02 -22.24 -1.20
N SER A 261 -2.55 -22.06 0.04
CA SER A 261 -2.98 -21.00 0.96
C SER A 261 -2.60 -19.62 0.40
N GLY A 262 -1.37 -19.48 -0.07
CA GLY A 262 -0.88 -18.27 -0.73
C GLY A 262 -1.63 -17.95 -2.02
N LEU A 263 -1.86 -18.96 -2.88
CA LEU A 263 -2.64 -18.80 -4.10
C LEU A 263 -4.06 -18.29 -3.82
N ALA A 264 -4.79 -18.93 -2.90
CA ALA A 264 -6.17 -18.54 -2.57
C ALA A 264 -6.25 -17.09 -2.06
N ARG A 265 -5.26 -16.65 -1.30
CA ARG A 265 -5.17 -15.28 -0.76
C ARG A 265 -4.85 -14.25 -1.83
N LEU A 266 -3.92 -14.56 -2.73
CA LEU A 266 -3.60 -13.69 -3.87
C LEU A 266 -4.79 -13.58 -4.83
N GLN A 267 -5.52 -14.67 -5.10
CA GLN A 267 -6.77 -14.63 -5.88
C GLN A 267 -7.82 -13.72 -5.22
N ALA A 268 -7.97 -13.79 -3.90
CA ALA A 268 -8.88 -12.92 -3.17
C ALA A 268 -8.49 -11.45 -3.25
N LEU A 269 -7.20 -11.14 -3.17
CA LEU A 269 -6.70 -9.79 -3.41
C LEU A 269 -7.04 -9.32 -4.84
N MET A 270 -6.81 -10.16 -5.86
CA MET A 270 -7.13 -9.79 -7.24
C MET A 270 -8.63 -9.52 -7.41
N LYS A 271 -9.48 -10.33 -6.77
CA LYS A 271 -10.93 -10.12 -6.77
C LYS A 271 -11.33 -8.77 -6.16
N ILE A 272 -10.66 -8.31 -5.10
CA ILE A 272 -10.87 -6.97 -4.54
C ILE A 272 -10.58 -5.89 -5.60
N GLY A 273 -9.52 -6.05 -6.39
CA GLY A 273 -9.22 -5.17 -7.52
C GLY A 273 -10.22 -5.22 -8.67
N ASN A 274 -11.05 -6.26 -8.76
CA ASN A 274 -12.07 -6.45 -9.79
C ASN A 274 -13.48 -6.00 -9.36
N GLU A 275 -13.65 -5.54 -8.13
CA GLU A 275 -14.92 -5.15 -7.53
C GLU A 275 -14.88 -3.73 -6.96
N ARG A 276 -16.06 -3.13 -6.77
CA ARG A 276 -16.15 -1.83 -6.08
C ARG A 276 -16.09 -2.06 -4.57
N TRP A 277 -14.99 -1.65 -3.95
CA TRP A 277 -14.82 -1.77 -2.51
C TRP A 277 -15.83 -0.93 -1.73
N LYS A 278 -16.17 -1.38 -0.51
CA LYS A 278 -17.19 -0.72 0.32
C LYS A 278 -16.78 0.73 0.66
N GLY A 279 -17.56 1.67 0.14
CA GLY A 279 -17.36 3.10 0.33
C GLY A 279 -16.49 3.75 -0.74
N GLU A 280 -16.02 3.02 -1.75
CA GLU A 280 -15.38 3.63 -2.92
C GLU A 280 -16.44 3.94 -4.00
N TYR A 281 -16.17 4.98 -4.79
CA TYR A 281 -17.02 5.33 -5.93
C TYR A 281 -16.71 4.45 -7.15
N PHE A 282 -15.42 4.23 -7.41
CA PHE A 282 -14.94 3.45 -8.56
C PHE A 282 -14.65 2.00 -8.18
N THR A 283 -14.76 1.10 -9.16
CA THR A 283 -14.22 -0.26 -9.09
C THR A 283 -12.71 -0.23 -8.88
N GLY A 284 -12.22 -1.17 -8.07
CA GLY A 284 -10.80 -1.35 -7.81
C GLY A 284 -10.41 -1.32 -6.33
N TYR A 285 -9.11 -1.47 -6.10
CA TYR A 285 -8.48 -1.32 -4.80
C TYR A 285 -8.80 0.06 -4.16
N PRO A 286 -9.09 0.11 -2.84
CA PRO A 286 -9.52 1.33 -2.14
C PRO A 286 -8.34 2.21 -1.74
N VAL A 287 -7.71 2.85 -2.73
CA VAL A 287 -6.45 3.62 -2.58
C VAL A 287 -6.61 5.12 -2.82
N ASN A 288 -7.84 5.62 -2.99
CA ASN A 288 -8.05 6.98 -3.49
C ASN A 288 -8.08 8.06 -2.41
N ARG A 289 -8.25 7.71 -1.12
CA ARG A 289 -8.27 8.69 -0.02
C ARG A 289 -6.87 8.99 0.45
N VAL A 290 -6.43 10.24 0.32
CA VAL A 290 -5.04 10.65 0.62
C VAL A 290 -4.91 11.36 1.97
N GLN A 291 -6.00 11.96 2.44
CA GLN A 291 -6.06 12.60 3.75
C GLN A 291 -7.50 12.64 4.24
N GLY A 292 -7.70 12.57 5.55
CA GLY A 292 -9.04 12.64 6.14
C GLY A 292 -9.12 13.58 7.32
N TYR A 293 -10.31 14.15 7.52
CA TYR A 293 -10.67 14.93 8.70
C TYR A 293 -12.15 14.72 9.01
N ILE A 294 -12.45 14.09 10.16
CA ILE A 294 -13.82 13.90 10.68
C ILE A 294 -14.81 13.44 9.58
N GLY A 295 -14.52 12.31 8.93
CA GLY A 295 -15.41 11.74 7.90
C GLY A 295 -15.39 12.42 6.53
N HIS A 296 -14.59 13.48 6.36
CA HIS A 296 -14.30 14.12 5.08
C HIS A 296 -12.93 13.73 4.58
N PHE A 297 -12.79 13.60 3.27
CA PHE A 297 -11.56 13.10 2.68
C PHE A 297 -11.17 13.90 1.45
N VAL A 298 -9.90 14.28 1.40
CA VAL A 298 -9.24 14.61 0.14
C VAL A 298 -8.99 13.30 -0.59
N THR A 299 -9.36 13.25 -1.87
CA THR A 299 -9.28 12.06 -2.70
C THR A 299 -8.69 12.34 -4.07
N ALA A 300 -8.17 11.30 -4.69
CA ALA A 300 -7.62 11.34 -6.04
C ALA A 300 -8.69 11.69 -7.10
N TRP A 301 -8.30 12.49 -8.07
CA TRP A 301 -9.13 12.92 -9.20
C TRP A 301 -8.92 12.05 -10.44
N GLY A 302 -9.96 11.92 -11.26
CA GLY A 302 -9.88 11.28 -12.59
C GLY A 302 -10.84 10.11 -12.79
N THR A 303 -11.24 9.92 -14.04
CA THR A 303 -12.20 8.87 -14.43
C THR A 303 -11.52 7.52 -14.67
N THR A 304 -10.23 7.50 -15.01
CA THR A 304 -9.45 6.27 -15.23
C THR A 304 -8.56 5.94 -14.02
N PRO A 305 -8.23 4.65 -13.78
CA PRO A 305 -7.25 4.27 -12.77
C PRO A 305 -5.90 4.97 -12.90
N GLN A 306 -5.39 5.18 -14.13
CA GLN A 306 -4.13 5.90 -14.31
C GLN A 306 -4.22 7.37 -13.86
N ALA A 307 -5.29 8.09 -14.24
CA ALA A 307 -5.48 9.47 -13.83
C ALA A 307 -5.57 9.59 -12.30
N ARG A 308 -6.32 8.69 -11.66
CA ARG A 308 -6.39 8.62 -10.19
C ARG A 308 -5.05 8.28 -9.55
N ARG A 309 -4.26 7.37 -10.12
CA ARG A 309 -2.92 7.04 -9.64
C ARG A 309 -1.95 8.23 -9.75
N GLN A 310 -2.03 9.00 -10.84
CA GLN A 310 -1.24 10.24 -11.01
C GLN A 310 -1.64 11.31 -9.98
N SER A 311 -2.94 11.59 -9.86
CA SER A 311 -3.49 12.51 -8.85
C SER A 311 -3.13 12.08 -7.43
N ARG A 312 -3.35 10.81 -7.07
CA ARG A 312 -2.97 10.26 -5.77
C ARG A 312 -1.50 10.47 -5.45
N SER A 313 -0.62 10.16 -6.41
CA SER A 313 0.84 10.26 -6.23
C SER A 313 1.30 11.70 -5.97
N GLU A 314 0.66 12.67 -6.62
CA GLU A 314 0.91 14.09 -6.40
C GLU A 314 0.35 14.53 -5.04
N LEU A 315 -0.94 14.30 -4.80
CA LEU A 315 -1.62 14.73 -3.58
C LEU A 315 -1.01 14.12 -2.33
N TRP A 316 -0.52 12.88 -2.39
CA TRP A 316 0.14 12.23 -1.25
C TRP A 316 1.40 12.96 -0.78
N LYS A 317 2.19 13.53 -1.70
CA LYS A 317 3.36 14.33 -1.36
C LYS A 317 2.97 15.68 -0.76
N LEU A 318 1.82 16.20 -1.20
CA LEU A 318 1.29 17.49 -0.78
C LEU A 318 0.39 17.39 0.46
N GLN A 319 -0.05 16.20 0.88
CA GLN A 319 -1.04 16.07 1.95
C GLN A 319 -0.61 16.67 3.29
N PRO A 320 0.69 16.64 3.70
CA PRO A 320 1.07 17.21 4.99
C PRO A 320 0.71 18.69 5.13
N ARG A 321 0.66 19.47 4.04
CA ARG A 321 0.32 20.91 4.07
C ARG A 321 -1.18 21.22 4.06
N PHE A 322 -2.03 20.23 3.78
CA PHE A 322 -3.46 20.48 3.68
C PHE A 322 -4.05 20.79 5.05
N SER A 323 -4.58 21.99 5.19
CA SER A 323 -5.40 22.35 6.35
C SER A 323 -6.86 22.13 5.99
N GLN A 324 -7.62 21.56 6.91
CA GLN A 324 -9.00 21.14 6.67
C GLN A 324 -9.92 21.76 7.71
N ALA A 325 -11.12 22.17 7.30
CA ALA A 325 -12.11 22.68 8.21
C ALA A 325 -13.53 22.22 7.86
N ILE A 326 -14.34 22.01 8.89
CA ILE A 326 -15.77 21.72 8.78
C ILE A 326 -16.53 22.55 9.82
N LEU A 327 -17.77 22.95 9.52
CA LEU A 327 -18.67 23.47 10.55
C LEU A 327 -18.96 22.38 11.59
N TYR A 328 -18.94 22.79 12.87
CA TYR A 328 -19.12 21.87 13.99
C TYR A 328 -19.95 22.49 15.13
N PRO A 329 -20.82 21.72 15.82
CA PRO A 329 -21.19 20.32 15.53
C PRO A 329 -21.90 20.19 14.17
N GLN A 330 -21.77 19.04 13.50
CA GLN A 330 -22.42 18.84 12.20
C GLN A 330 -23.95 18.73 12.36
N THR A 331 -24.70 19.36 11.46
CA THR A 331 -26.18 19.39 11.49
C THR A 331 -26.76 18.55 10.37
N ALA A 332 -27.84 17.82 10.66
CA ALA A 332 -28.56 17.07 9.63
C ALA A 332 -29.09 18.00 8.51
N GLY A 333 -28.97 17.56 7.27
CA GLY A 333 -29.31 18.32 6.06
C GLY A 333 -28.21 19.24 5.56
N ARG A 334 -27.08 19.37 6.29
CA ARG A 334 -26.07 20.40 6.07
C ARG A 334 -24.67 19.79 6.14
N GLU A 335 -23.81 20.16 5.21
CA GLU A 335 -22.42 19.73 5.23
C GLU A 335 -21.53 20.80 4.61
N THR A 336 -20.35 20.98 5.19
CA THR A 336 -19.34 21.90 4.69
C THR A 336 -17.97 21.27 4.80
N TYR A 337 -17.13 21.46 3.79
CA TYR A 337 -15.75 20.99 3.83
C TYR A 337 -14.84 21.97 3.10
N PHE A 338 -13.91 22.52 3.84
CA PHE A 338 -12.90 23.45 3.35
C PHE A 338 -11.54 22.77 3.40
N VAL A 339 -10.78 22.90 2.32
CA VAL A 339 -9.42 22.39 2.22
C VAL A 339 -8.53 23.50 1.71
N ALA A 340 -7.64 23.99 2.57
CA ALA A 340 -6.59 24.92 2.18
C ALA A 340 -5.39 24.14 1.66
N THR A 341 -4.99 24.45 0.41
CA THR A 341 -3.89 23.78 -0.29
C THR A 341 -2.58 24.58 -0.28
N SER A 342 -2.53 25.70 0.44
CA SER A 342 -1.37 26.57 0.61
C SER A 342 -1.32 27.15 2.02
N ASN A 343 -0.15 27.58 2.47
CA ASN A 343 0.06 28.35 3.71
C ASN A 343 -0.78 29.63 3.68
N LYS A 344 -0.84 30.33 2.52
CA LYS A 344 -1.67 31.52 2.36
C LYS A 344 -3.15 31.23 2.55
N ALA A 345 -3.66 30.13 1.97
CA ALA A 345 -5.06 29.74 2.17
C ALA A 345 -5.32 29.22 3.60
N ALA A 346 -4.35 28.53 4.20
CA ALA A 346 -4.47 27.99 5.55
C ALA A 346 -4.58 29.12 6.59
N ALA A 347 -3.86 30.22 6.38
CA ALA A 347 -3.95 31.42 7.21
C ALA A 347 -5.33 32.10 7.19
N LEU A 348 -6.19 31.79 6.21
CA LEU A 348 -7.56 32.30 6.15
C LEU A 348 -8.54 31.45 6.98
N LEU A 349 -8.16 30.21 7.32
CA LEU A 349 -9.01 29.34 8.13
C LEU A 349 -8.95 29.77 9.60
N SER A 350 -10.11 30.08 10.18
CA SER A 350 -10.29 30.30 11.62
C SER A 350 -11.33 29.35 12.19
N ALA A 351 -11.16 28.99 13.46
CA ALA A 351 -12.18 28.29 14.23
C ALA A 351 -13.38 29.20 14.54
N ASP A 352 -13.15 30.52 14.62
CA ASP A 352 -14.20 31.51 14.82
C ASP A 352 -14.91 31.82 13.50
N ILE A 353 -16.24 31.77 13.51
CA ILE A 353 -17.06 31.96 12.30
C ILE A 353 -16.95 33.38 11.78
N THR A 354 -16.96 34.39 12.66
CA THR A 354 -16.91 35.80 12.25
C THR A 354 -15.56 36.12 11.62
N GLU A 355 -14.47 35.70 12.24
CA GLU A 355 -13.13 35.85 11.70
C GLU A 355 -12.97 35.11 10.36
N PHE A 356 -13.46 33.87 10.25
CA PHE A 356 -13.42 33.11 9.00
C PHE A 356 -14.15 33.85 7.87
N LEU A 357 -15.37 34.32 8.13
CA LEU A 357 -16.15 35.07 7.13
C LEU A 357 -15.44 36.35 6.71
N GLU A 358 -14.81 37.08 7.65
CA GLU A 358 -14.01 38.27 7.35
C GLU A 358 -12.81 37.94 6.44
N ASN A 359 -12.04 36.90 6.81
CA ASN A 359 -10.89 36.44 6.04
C ASN A 359 -11.25 36.06 4.60
N MET A 360 -12.45 35.53 4.39
CA MET A 360 -12.90 35.08 3.09
C MET A 360 -13.36 36.23 2.17
N LYS A 361 -13.78 37.40 2.68
CA LYS A 361 -14.43 38.48 1.90
C LYS A 361 -13.68 38.95 0.66
N ASN A 362 -12.36 38.82 0.64
CA ASN A 362 -11.49 39.35 -0.41
C ASN A 362 -11.05 38.28 -1.43
N ILE A 363 -11.66 37.10 -1.44
CA ILE A 363 -11.34 36.02 -2.38
C ILE A 363 -12.30 36.08 -3.58
N PRO A 364 -11.89 36.57 -4.76
CA PRO A 364 -12.82 36.90 -5.85
C PRO A 364 -13.59 35.70 -6.43
N THR A 365 -13.10 34.48 -6.22
CA THR A 365 -13.69 33.24 -6.75
C THR A 365 -14.68 32.59 -5.80
N VAL A 366 -14.88 33.15 -4.60
CA VAL A 366 -15.81 32.60 -3.60
C VAL A 366 -17.10 33.40 -3.65
N ASP A 367 -18.24 32.70 -3.72
CA ASP A 367 -19.55 33.32 -3.52
C ASP A 367 -19.77 33.58 -2.03
N HIS A 368 -19.42 34.79 -1.59
CA HIS A 368 -19.45 35.18 -0.18
C HIS A 368 -20.87 35.19 0.39
N GLU A 369 -21.87 35.59 -0.39
CA GLU A 369 -23.25 35.65 0.07
C GLU A 369 -23.82 34.24 0.25
N ALA A 370 -23.53 33.32 -0.68
CA ALA A 370 -23.90 31.91 -0.52
C ALA A 370 -23.20 31.26 0.67
N LEU A 371 -21.89 31.52 0.85
CA LEU A 371 -21.11 31.01 1.99
C LEU A 371 -21.64 31.52 3.33
N LYS A 372 -21.93 32.82 3.43
CA LYS A 372 -22.51 33.42 4.62
C LYS A 372 -23.90 32.86 4.90
N THR A 373 -24.75 32.78 3.87
CA THR A 373 -26.11 32.24 3.99
C THR A 373 -26.10 30.80 4.50
N ILE A 374 -25.23 29.94 3.95
CA ILE A 374 -25.18 28.55 4.42
C ILE A 374 -24.73 28.50 5.87
N ILE A 375 -23.70 29.25 6.27
CA ILE A 375 -23.18 29.26 7.65
C ILE A 375 -24.23 29.78 8.65
N GLU A 376 -24.81 30.96 8.39
CA GLU A 376 -25.77 31.61 9.30
C GLU A 376 -27.11 30.88 9.43
N ALA A 377 -27.47 30.05 8.43
CA ALA A 377 -28.71 29.27 8.46
C ALA A 377 -28.69 28.08 9.43
N GLY A 378 -27.54 27.71 10.00
CA GLY A 378 -27.43 26.54 10.86
C GLY A 378 -27.04 26.84 12.30
N PRO A 379 -27.18 25.84 13.18
CA PRO A 379 -26.87 25.96 14.60
C PRO A 379 -25.38 25.75 14.92
N GLU A 380 -24.52 25.61 13.90
CA GLU A 380 -23.10 25.35 14.10
C GLU A 380 -22.41 26.56 14.71
N ILE A 381 -21.58 26.33 15.73
CA ILE A 381 -21.04 27.41 16.57
C ILE A 381 -19.60 27.78 16.24
N LYS A 382 -18.91 26.92 15.48
CA LYS A 382 -17.50 27.10 15.11
C LYS A 382 -17.12 26.27 13.90
N PHE A 383 -15.93 26.53 13.38
CA PHE A 383 -15.20 25.56 12.56
C PHE A 383 -14.34 24.65 13.45
N ALA A 384 -14.43 23.35 13.22
CA ALA A 384 -13.39 22.43 13.64
C ALA A 384 -12.29 22.49 12.57
N VAL A 385 -11.07 22.85 12.98
CA VAL A 385 -9.93 23.05 12.06
C VAL A 385 -8.81 22.06 12.38
N SER A 386 -8.31 21.39 11.35
CA SER A 386 -7.05 20.65 11.38
C SER A 386 -6.02 21.43 10.59
N GLN A 387 -4.99 21.92 11.27
CA GLN A 387 -3.89 22.63 10.61
C GLN A 387 -2.93 21.64 9.96
N GLY A 388 -2.56 21.93 8.71
CA GLY A 388 -1.47 21.27 8.02
C GLY A 388 -0.11 21.74 8.54
N GLN A 389 0.94 21.06 8.13
CA GLN A 389 2.32 21.49 8.34
C GLN A 389 2.68 22.63 7.38
N SER A 390 3.38 23.64 7.88
CA SER A 390 3.87 24.74 7.04
C SER A 390 4.82 24.20 5.96
N ALA A 391 4.52 24.48 4.69
CA ALA A 391 5.41 24.15 3.58
C ALA A 391 6.62 25.11 3.53
N SER A 392 7.73 24.67 2.94
CA SER A 392 8.85 25.55 2.53
C SER A 392 8.38 26.62 1.52
N ASP A 393 9.14 27.70 1.38
CA ASP A 393 8.78 28.94 0.65
C ASP A 393 8.32 28.77 -0.83
N THR A 394 8.52 27.61 -1.45
CA THR A 394 8.03 27.30 -2.81
C THR A 394 6.87 26.31 -2.79
N GLU A 395 5.66 26.82 -2.85
CA GLU A 395 4.43 26.03 -2.97
C GLU A 395 4.20 25.59 -4.42
N GLN A 396 4.06 24.29 -4.64
CA GLN A 396 3.68 23.76 -5.95
C GLN A 396 2.14 23.74 -6.11
N PRO A 397 1.61 24.15 -7.27
CA PRO A 397 0.20 23.96 -7.60
C PRO A 397 -0.14 22.47 -7.72
N ILE A 398 -1.43 22.14 -7.58
CA ILE A 398 -1.93 20.79 -7.86
C ILE A 398 -2.23 20.72 -9.36
N GLU A 399 -1.52 19.87 -10.10
CA GLU A 399 -1.63 19.76 -11.56
C GLU A 399 -2.52 18.60 -12.01
N GLN A 400 -2.58 17.53 -11.22
CA GLN A 400 -3.30 16.29 -11.59
C GLN A 400 -4.75 16.26 -11.07
N GLY A 401 -5.21 17.37 -10.49
CA GLY A 401 -6.54 17.54 -9.94
C GLY A 401 -6.71 16.96 -8.53
N ILE A 402 -7.80 17.38 -7.88
CA ILE A 402 -8.18 17.01 -6.52
C ILE A 402 -9.69 16.70 -6.50
N SER A 403 -10.09 15.70 -5.73
CA SER A 403 -11.50 15.36 -5.51
C SER A 403 -11.80 15.26 -4.01
N PHE A 404 -13.07 15.22 -3.64
CA PHE A 404 -13.50 15.15 -2.26
C PHE A 404 -14.53 14.05 -2.07
N GLN A 405 -14.39 13.30 -0.97
CA GLN A 405 -15.38 12.34 -0.55
C GLN A 405 -15.87 12.71 0.85
N LEU A 406 -17.19 12.78 1.01
CA LEU A 406 -17.84 13.13 2.26
C LEU A 406 -18.61 11.91 2.77
N ARG A 407 -18.40 11.54 4.02
CA ARG A 407 -19.23 10.53 4.69
C ARG A 407 -20.33 11.25 5.46
N ILE A 408 -21.51 11.29 4.87
CA ILE A 408 -22.64 11.98 5.47
C ILE A 408 -23.38 11.01 6.40
N PRO A 409 -23.43 11.27 7.73
CA PRO A 409 -23.99 10.34 8.71
C PRO A 409 -25.53 10.42 8.76
N TYR A 410 -26.19 10.22 7.62
CA TYR A 410 -27.64 10.10 7.59
C TYR A 410 -28.11 8.69 7.91
N ARG A 411 -29.33 8.62 8.47
CA ARG A 411 -30.07 7.38 8.58
C ARG A 411 -30.44 6.94 7.16
N VAL A 412 -29.82 5.85 6.70
CA VAL A 412 -30.14 5.20 5.42
C VAL A 412 -31.38 4.34 5.59
#